data_AF-A0A4Q3Z191-F1
#
_entry.id   AF-A0A4Q3Z191-F1
#
_cell.length_a   1.000
_cell.length_b   1.000
_cell.length_c   1.000
_cell.angle_alpha   90.00
_cell.angle_beta   90.00
_cell.angle_gamma   90.00
#
_symmetry.space_group_name_H-M   'P 1'
#
loop_
_entity.id
_entity.type
_entity.pdbx_description
1 polymer ?
#
loop_
_entity_poly.entity_id
_entity_poly.type
_entity_poly.pdbx_seq_one_letter_code
_entity_poly.pdbx_strand_id
1 'polypeptide(L)'
;MVRPRRQTAPARKIRHRFRRQISKPARYSLPWWSSCLLRFQSLLTNGDMVPVGRYSLKSVVRRKARQVKSYGQFCPVAKAAELFCERWNALIVRDLATGPRRFSELKRGVPLMSPSLLSSRLKWLVEEGIVEHVDSGDIRSGYTLTESGREFIPLVEALGTWGQRWTRRELKEHEIDLGLLVWSLESSTDPNAFGARPCLIRLELTDQTDTKRFWWFLNHKGRCELCVEDPGGDVNLYLSCTLPDAIYIVRGDITPSAAIESERLEVIGDEWARSAFSRWLNLGPLTKVASLRDGK
;
A
#
# COMPACT_ATOMS: atom_id res chain seq x y z
N MET A 1 -23.54 81.94 -22.46
CA MET A 1 -22.80 81.68 -23.71
C MET A 1 -21.66 80.74 -23.34
N VAL A 2 -21.45 79.52 -23.83
CA VAL A 2 -21.98 78.68 -24.91
C VAL A 2 -21.79 77.22 -24.43
N ARG A 3 -22.81 76.36 -24.52
CA ARG A 3 -22.67 74.90 -24.37
C ARG A 3 -22.07 74.30 -25.65
N PRO A 4 -21.33 73.19 -25.55
CA PRO A 4 -21.44 72.13 -26.55
C PRO A 4 -21.73 70.79 -25.86
N ARG A 5 -22.95 70.27 -26.02
CA ARG A 5 -23.35 69.25 -27.02
C ARG A 5 -22.64 67.90 -26.85
N ARG A 6 -23.38 67.00 -26.19
CA ARG A 6 -23.27 65.54 -26.31
C ARG A 6 -23.27 65.14 -27.79
N GLN A 7 -22.26 64.37 -28.19
CA GLN A 7 -22.36 63.45 -29.33
C GLN A 7 -22.27 62.02 -28.81
N THR A 8 -23.37 61.31 -29.04
CA THR A 8 -23.54 59.88 -28.88
C THR A 8 -23.36 59.21 -30.25
N ALA A 9 -22.49 58.21 -30.35
CA ALA A 9 -22.58 57.02 -31.22
C ALA A 9 -21.21 56.30 -31.31
N PRO A 10 -21.13 55.02 -31.68
CA PRO A 10 -22.07 53.93 -31.44
C PRO A 10 -21.41 52.77 -30.67
N ALA A 11 -22.23 52.04 -29.91
CA ALA A 11 -21.87 50.78 -29.29
C ALA A 11 -21.45 49.76 -30.37
N ARG A 12 -20.15 49.48 -30.46
CA ARG A 12 -19.63 48.32 -31.20
C ARG A 12 -20.09 47.07 -30.43
N LYS A 13 -21.18 46.46 -30.90
CA LYS A 13 -21.61 45.11 -30.52
C LYS A 13 -20.50 44.13 -30.88
N ILE A 14 -19.60 43.85 -29.94
CA ILE A 14 -18.78 42.64 -30.00
C ILE A 14 -19.75 41.49 -29.72
N ARG A 15 -20.22 40.85 -30.79
CA ARG A 15 -20.88 39.55 -30.72
C ARG A 15 -19.83 38.54 -30.24
N HIS A 16 -19.66 38.40 -28.93
CA HIS A 16 -19.07 37.18 -28.39
C HIS A 16 -20.04 36.05 -28.67
N ARG A 17 -19.75 35.34 -29.76
CA ARG A 17 -20.35 34.05 -30.09
C ARG A 17 -20.01 33.12 -28.94
N PHE A 18 -20.93 32.98 -27.98
CA PHE A 18 -20.89 31.97 -26.92
C PHE A 18 -21.03 30.60 -27.59
N ARG A 19 -19.94 30.13 -28.21
CA ARG A 19 -19.78 28.71 -28.53
C ARG A 19 -19.42 28.09 -27.20
N ARG A 20 -20.38 27.40 -26.58
CA ARG A 20 -20.12 26.44 -25.50
C ARG A 20 -19.13 25.42 -26.06
N GLN A 21 -17.84 25.69 -25.88
CA GLN A 21 -16.81 24.71 -26.02
C GLN A 21 -16.87 23.93 -24.71
N ILE A 22 -17.62 22.82 -24.74
CA ILE A 22 -17.53 21.80 -23.72
C ILE A 22 -16.08 21.31 -23.77
N SER A 23 -15.24 21.90 -22.94
CA SER A 23 -13.89 21.41 -22.68
C SER A 23 -14.06 20.01 -22.13
N LYS A 24 -13.68 19.02 -22.94
CA LYS A 24 -13.57 17.62 -22.52
C LYS A 24 -12.76 17.60 -21.22
N PRO A 25 -13.24 16.93 -20.14
CA PRO A 25 -12.46 16.82 -18.93
C PRO A 25 -11.12 16.15 -19.23
N ALA A 26 -10.08 16.67 -18.59
CA ALA A 26 -8.72 16.14 -18.65
C ALA A 26 -8.74 14.63 -18.38
N ARG A 27 -7.99 13.88 -19.18
CA ARG A 27 -7.77 12.45 -18.98
C ARG A 27 -6.97 12.27 -17.69
N TYR A 28 -7.66 12.03 -16.59
CA TYR A 28 -7.04 11.51 -15.38
C TYR A 28 -6.66 10.05 -15.64
N SER A 29 -5.37 9.74 -15.51
CA SER A 29 -4.86 8.39 -15.39
C SER A 29 -5.50 7.74 -14.16
N LEU A 30 -6.44 6.83 -14.40
CA LEU A 30 -7.14 6.06 -13.37
C LEU A 30 -6.16 5.16 -12.61
N PRO A 31 -6.32 4.96 -11.30
CA PRO A 31 -5.58 3.94 -10.56
C PRO A 31 -6.01 2.53 -11.01
N TRP A 32 -5.07 1.58 -10.94
CA TRP A 32 -5.12 0.24 -11.55
C TRP A 32 -6.37 -0.62 -11.20
N TRP A 33 -7.13 -0.30 -10.16
CA TRP A 33 -8.35 -1.03 -9.75
C TRP A 33 -9.60 -0.76 -10.63
N SER A 34 -9.61 0.27 -11.49
CA SER A 34 -10.77 0.53 -12.39
C SER A 34 -10.88 -0.40 -13.60
N SER A 35 -9.82 -1.14 -13.98
CA SER A 35 -9.86 -2.03 -15.15
C SER A 35 -10.43 -3.42 -14.89
N CYS A 36 -10.61 -3.85 -13.64
CA CYS A 36 -11.17 -5.17 -13.30
C CYS A 36 -12.71 -5.20 -13.25
N LEU A 37 -13.38 -4.08 -13.02
CA LEU A 37 -14.84 -4.05 -12.82
C LEU A 37 -15.67 -3.99 -14.12
N LEU A 38 -15.05 -3.78 -15.29
CA LEU A 38 -15.75 -3.68 -16.58
C LEU A 38 -15.63 -4.93 -17.48
N ARG A 39 -15.02 -6.02 -16.98
CA ARG A 39 -14.96 -7.32 -17.69
C ARG A 39 -15.81 -8.43 -17.06
N PHE A 40 -16.50 -8.14 -15.94
CA PHE A 40 -17.22 -9.15 -15.17
C PHE A 40 -18.70 -9.32 -15.55
N GLN A 41 -19.21 -8.58 -16.55
CA GLN A 41 -20.64 -8.62 -16.92
C GLN A 41 -20.93 -9.35 -18.25
N SER A 42 -19.96 -10.06 -18.82
CA SER A 42 -20.10 -10.71 -20.15
C SER A 42 -19.89 -12.23 -20.17
N LEU A 43 -19.60 -12.90 -19.05
CA LEU A 43 -19.24 -14.33 -19.04
C LEU A 43 -20.10 -15.21 -18.12
N LEU A 44 -21.29 -14.74 -17.74
CA LEU A 44 -22.28 -15.54 -17.00
C LEU A 44 -23.37 -16.15 -17.91
N THR A 45 -23.00 -16.54 -19.12
CA THR A 45 -23.83 -17.42 -19.96
C THR A 45 -22.93 -18.41 -20.68
N ASN A 46 -22.62 -19.51 -20.01
CA ASN A 46 -22.70 -20.87 -20.53
C ASN A 46 -22.04 -21.79 -19.50
N GLY A 47 -22.87 -22.45 -18.70
CA GLY A 47 -22.43 -23.54 -17.85
C GLY A 47 -22.22 -24.79 -18.68
N ASP A 48 -21.19 -25.56 -18.35
CA ASP A 48 -21.14 -26.99 -18.60
C ASP A 48 -20.41 -27.66 -17.44
N MET A 49 -21.11 -28.63 -16.82
CA MET A 49 -20.62 -29.46 -15.72
C MET A 49 -19.72 -30.58 -16.26
N VAL A 50 -18.58 -30.81 -15.62
CA VAL A 50 -17.73 -32.00 -15.86
C VAL A 50 -17.76 -32.90 -14.61
N PRO A 51 -17.94 -34.23 -14.74
CA PRO A 51 -18.07 -35.12 -13.59
C PRO A 51 -16.71 -35.49 -12.99
N VAL A 52 -16.61 -35.49 -11.65
CA VAL A 52 -15.41 -35.90 -10.91
C VAL A 52 -15.48 -37.40 -10.59
N GLY A 53 -14.54 -38.17 -11.16
CA GLY A 53 -14.36 -39.60 -10.92
C GLY A 53 -13.83 -39.93 -9.53
N ARG A 54 -14.22 -41.10 -9.01
CA ARG A 54 -13.74 -41.67 -7.75
C ARG A 54 -12.27 -42.07 -7.84
N TYR A 55 -11.43 -41.54 -6.96
CA TYR A 55 -10.09 -42.09 -6.72
C TYR A 55 -9.96 -42.71 -5.33
N SER A 56 -9.39 -43.91 -5.33
CA SER A 56 -9.13 -44.78 -4.18
C SER A 56 -8.04 -44.19 -3.27
N LEU A 57 -8.33 -44.08 -1.98
CA LEU A 57 -7.38 -43.62 -0.95
C LEU A 57 -6.53 -44.81 -0.48
N LYS A 58 -5.29 -44.90 -0.99
CA LYS A 58 -4.22 -45.64 -0.29
C LYS A 58 -3.36 -44.67 0.51
N SER A 59 -3.20 -45.04 1.77
CA SER A 59 -2.54 -44.36 2.89
C SER A 59 -1.25 -43.61 2.55
N VAL A 60 -1.27 -42.28 2.68
CA VAL A 60 -0.08 -41.45 2.85
C VAL A 60 0.10 -41.18 4.34
N VAL A 61 1.29 -41.48 4.85
CA VAL A 61 1.73 -41.21 6.22
C VAL A 61 1.50 -39.74 6.54
N ARG A 62 0.53 -39.49 7.42
CA ARG A 62 0.07 -38.17 7.86
C ARG A 62 1.17 -37.54 8.74
N ARG A 63 2.12 -36.82 8.14
CA ARG A 63 2.88 -35.80 8.89
C ARG A 63 1.84 -34.86 9.49
N LYS A 64 1.86 -34.70 10.82
CA LYS A 64 0.86 -33.98 11.61
C LYS A 64 0.85 -32.49 11.20
N ALA A 65 0.18 -32.17 10.10
CA ALA A 65 -0.17 -30.81 9.75
C ALA A 65 -0.95 -30.27 10.95
N ARG A 66 -0.47 -29.18 11.53
CA ARG A 66 -1.12 -28.51 12.64
C ARG A 66 -2.54 -28.17 12.16
N GLN A 67 -3.53 -28.89 12.69
CA GLN A 67 -4.94 -28.65 12.39
C GLN A 67 -5.24 -27.19 12.73
N VAL A 68 -5.54 -26.38 11.71
CA VAL A 68 -6.28 -25.14 11.93
C VAL A 68 -7.59 -25.55 12.59
N LYS A 69 -7.93 -24.90 13.71
CA LYS A 69 -9.13 -25.25 14.47
C LYS A 69 -10.34 -25.00 13.58
N SER A 70 -11.08 -26.05 13.28
CA SER A 70 -12.33 -25.92 12.53
C SER A 70 -13.48 -25.58 13.48
N TYR A 71 -14.41 -24.76 13.00
CA TYR A 71 -15.68 -24.50 13.67
C TYR A 71 -16.68 -25.67 13.53
N GLY A 72 -16.40 -26.65 12.68
CA GLY A 72 -17.26 -27.83 12.51
C GLY A 72 -18.62 -27.54 11.88
N GLN A 73 -18.74 -26.47 11.08
CA GLN A 73 -19.98 -26.02 10.47
C GLN A 73 -19.84 -25.79 8.97
N PHE A 74 -20.96 -25.87 8.24
CA PHE A 74 -21.03 -25.67 6.78
C PHE A 74 -21.22 -24.21 6.36
N CYS A 75 -21.45 -23.30 7.32
CA CYS A 75 -21.66 -21.88 7.04
C CYS A 75 -20.45 -21.29 6.29
N PRO A 76 -20.65 -20.69 5.09
CA PRO A 76 -19.55 -20.13 4.30
C PRO A 76 -18.74 -19.08 5.06
N VAL A 77 -19.40 -18.28 5.90
CA VAL A 77 -18.73 -17.26 6.74
C VAL A 77 -17.79 -17.92 7.75
N ALA A 78 -18.20 -19.02 8.37
CA ALA A 78 -17.34 -19.75 9.31
C ALA A 78 -16.16 -20.42 8.59
N LYS A 79 -16.37 -20.98 7.40
CA LYS A 79 -15.29 -21.53 6.56
C LYS A 79 -14.30 -20.44 6.16
N ALA A 80 -14.78 -19.27 5.76
CA ALA A 80 -13.92 -18.12 5.48
C ALA A 80 -13.19 -17.63 6.74
N ALA A 81 -13.83 -17.64 7.91
CA ALA A 81 -13.21 -17.23 9.16
C ALA A 81 -12.07 -18.17 9.62
N GLU A 82 -12.16 -19.48 9.35
CA GLU A 82 -11.04 -20.42 9.59
C GLU A 82 -9.78 -20.01 8.83
N LEU A 83 -9.93 -19.39 7.66
CA LEU A 83 -8.84 -18.86 6.84
C LEU A 83 -8.48 -17.43 7.28
N PHE A 84 -9.43 -16.52 7.26
CA PHE A 84 -9.16 -15.09 7.41
C PHE A 84 -8.75 -14.68 8.83
N CYS A 85 -9.45 -15.22 9.85
CA CYS A 85 -9.24 -14.82 11.24
C CYS A 85 -8.08 -15.56 11.92
N GLU A 86 -7.51 -16.54 11.25
CA GLU A 86 -6.35 -17.25 11.77
C GLU A 86 -5.12 -16.33 11.78
N ARG A 87 -4.40 -16.35 12.90
CA ARG A 87 -3.38 -15.33 13.20
C ARG A 87 -2.36 -15.26 12.08
N TRP A 88 -2.09 -14.01 11.67
CA TRP A 88 -1.15 -13.56 10.64
C TRP A 88 -1.63 -13.58 9.19
N ASN A 89 -2.73 -14.25 8.85
CA ASN A 89 -3.10 -14.42 7.44
C ASN A 89 -3.45 -13.10 6.78
N ALA A 90 -4.19 -12.24 7.48
CA ALA A 90 -4.45 -10.88 7.02
C ALA A 90 -3.16 -10.09 6.77
N LEU A 91 -2.08 -10.32 7.54
CA LEU A 91 -0.79 -9.63 7.34
C LEU A 91 -0.01 -10.19 6.16
N ILE A 92 -0.06 -11.51 5.93
CA ILE A 92 0.52 -12.13 4.73
C ILE A 92 -0.19 -11.63 3.48
N VAL A 93 -1.53 -11.61 3.48
CA VAL A 93 -2.33 -11.11 2.37
C VAL A 93 -2.05 -9.62 2.12
N ARG A 94 -1.97 -8.80 3.18
CA ARG A 94 -1.56 -7.38 3.10
C ARG A 94 -0.25 -7.22 2.34
N ASP A 95 0.78 -8.00 2.69
CA ASP A 95 2.09 -7.86 2.08
C ASP A 95 2.10 -8.33 0.61
N LEU A 96 1.40 -9.43 0.30
CA LEU A 96 1.27 -9.96 -1.07
C LEU A 96 0.33 -9.14 -1.97
N ALA A 97 -0.52 -8.28 -1.42
CA ALA A 97 -1.40 -7.41 -2.20
C ALA A 97 -0.62 -6.41 -3.08
N THR A 98 0.63 -6.11 -2.70
CA THR A 98 1.53 -5.22 -3.45
C THR A 98 2.32 -5.92 -4.55
N GLY A 99 2.21 -7.25 -4.65
CA GLY A 99 2.87 -8.07 -5.66
C GLY A 99 3.61 -9.28 -5.08
N PRO A 100 4.34 -10.02 -5.93
CA PRO A 100 5.09 -11.20 -5.50
C PRO A 100 6.14 -10.86 -4.44
N ARG A 101 6.30 -11.74 -3.44
CA ARG A 101 7.30 -11.60 -2.37
C ARG A 101 8.01 -12.91 -2.09
N ARG A 102 9.32 -12.84 -1.86
CA ARG A 102 10.13 -13.94 -1.36
C ARG A 102 9.82 -14.19 0.11
N PHE A 103 10.23 -15.37 0.59
CA PHE A 103 10.06 -15.75 2.00
C PHE A 103 10.71 -14.75 2.97
N SER A 104 11.92 -14.28 2.66
CA SER A 104 12.65 -13.34 3.50
C SER A 104 11.96 -11.98 3.60
N GLU A 105 11.36 -11.52 2.49
CA GLU A 105 10.58 -10.28 2.44
C GLU A 105 9.32 -10.40 3.30
N LEU A 106 8.53 -11.47 3.13
CA LEU A 106 7.37 -11.74 3.99
C LEU A 106 7.77 -11.82 5.48
N LYS A 107 8.92 -12.43 5.78
CA LYS A 107 9.43 -12.53 7.15
C LYS A 107 9.72 -11.16 7.78
N ARG A 108 10.14 -10.16 6.99
CA ARG A 108 10.32 -8.77 7.44
C ARG A 108 8.99 -8.08 7.74
N GLY A 109 7.94 -8.36 6.96
CA GLY A 109 6.59 -7.83 7.19
C GLY A 109 5.85 -8.45 8.39
N VAL A 110 6.27 -9.65 8.83
CA VAL A 110 5.77 -10.34 10.04
C VAL A 110 6.92 -10.76 10.98
N PRO A 111 7.64 -9.81 11.62
CA PRO A 111 8.88 -10.09 12.36
C PRO A 111 8.68 -11.03 13.55
N LEU A 112 7.52 -10.96 14.21
CA LEU A 112 7.17 -11.79 15.38
C LEU A 112 6.67 -13.21 15.03
N MET A 113 6.50 -13.55 13.75
CA MET A 113 6.19 -14.92 13.34
C MET A 113 7.49 -15.72 13.16
N SER A 114 7.60 -16.91 13.76
CA SER A 114 8.78 -17.76 13.54
C SER A 114 8.89 -18.21 12.07
N PRO A 115 10.12 -18.42 11.54
CA PRO A 115 10.30 -18.93 10.17
C PRO A 115 9.59 -20.26 9.93
N SER A 116 9.61 -21.17 10.90
CA SER A 116 8.91 -22.46 10.82
C SER A 116 7.40 -22.32 10.72
N LEU A 117 6.82 -21.35 11.45
CA LEU A 117 5.40 -21.04 11.38
C LEU A 117 5.06 -20.36 10.04
N LEU A 118 5.90 -19.46 9.54
CA LEU A 118 5.70 -18.83 8.23
C LEU A 118 5.72 -19.85 7.10
N SER A 119 6.69 -20.76 7.12
CA SER A 119 6.78 -21.83 6.12
C SER A 119 5.56 -22.75 6.17
N SER A 120 5.17 -23.18 7.37
CA SER A 120 3.95 -23.99 7.55
C SER A 120 2.71 -23.24 7.07
N ARG A 121 2.65 -21.93 7.31
CA ARG A 121 1.52 -21.11 6.94
C ARG A 121 1.41 -20.93 5.43
N LEU A 122 2.50 -20.60 4.77
CA LEU A 122 2.53 -20.42 3.32
C LEU A 122 2.15 -21.72 2.61
N LYS A 123 2.68 -22.86 3.08
CA LYS A 123 2.27 -24.17 2.58
C LYS A 123 0.76 -24.38 2.68
N TRP A 124 0.18 -24.08 3.85
CA TRP A 124 -1.26 -24.23 4.03
C TRP A 124 -2.07 -23.25 3.17
N LEU A 125 -1.66 -21.98 3.04
CA LEU A 125 -2.33 -21.03 2.14
C LEU A 125 -2.24 -21.44 0.66
N VAL A 126 -1.18 -22.15 0.27
CA VAL A 126 -1.06 -22.77 -1.06
C VAL A 126 -2.01 -23.96 -1.21
N GLU A 127 -2.11 -24.82 -0.20
CA GLU A 127 -3.07 -25.94 -0.18
C GLU A 127 -4.54 -25.46 -0.25
N GLU A 128 -4.86 -24.33 0.39
CA GLU A 128 -6.19 -23.69 0.37
C GLU A 128 -6.42 -22.83 -0.89
N GLY A 129 -5.43 -22.75 -1.78
CA GLY A 129 -5.53 -22.02 -3.05
C GLY A 129 -5.61 -20.50 -2.91
N ILE A 130 -5.19 -19.92 -1.78
CA ILE A 130 -5.14 -18.46 -1.54
C ILE A 130 -3.82 -17.85 -2.06
N VAL A 131 -2.74 -18.61 -1.96
CA VAL A 131 -1.40 -18.21 -2.37
C VAL A 131 -0.88 -19.23 -3.38
N GLU A 132 -0.06 -18.81 -4.33
CA GLU A 132 0.69 -19.71 -5.19
C GLU A 132 2.19 -19.35 -5.15
N HIS A 133 3.04 -20.35 -5.37
CA HIS A 133 4.47 -20.15 -5.51
C HIS A 133 4.83 -20.06 -6.99
N VAL A 134 5.34 -18.90 -7.41
CA VAL A 134 5.81 -18.64 -8.77
C VAL A 134 7.31 -18.84 -8.78
N ASP A 135 7.79 -19.76 -9.63
CA ASP A 135 9.23 -19.90 -9.89
C ASP A 135 9.54 -19.37 -11.29
N SER A 136 9.82 -18.07 -11.38
CA SER A 136 10.06 -17.38 -12.65
C SER A 136 11.53 -17.05 -12.92
N GLY A 137 12.44 -17.44 -12.03
CA GLY A 137 13.87 -17.10 -12.14
C GLY A 137 14.20 -15.60 -12.10
N ASP A 138 13.20 -14.73 -11.90
CA ASP A 138 13.31 -13.27 -11.89
C ASP A 138 12.77 -12.67 -10.58
N ILE A 139 12.50 -11.36 -10.55
CA ILE A 139 11.92 -10.65 -9.39
C ILE A 139 10.52 -11.17 -9.03
N ARG A 140 9.80 -11.80 -9.95
CA ARG A 140 8.47 -12.39 -9.69
C ARG A 140 8.55 -13.76 -9.00
N SER A 141 9.76 -14.28 -8.75
CA SER A 141 9.96 -15.54 -8.04
C SER A 141 9.63 -15.37 -6.56
N GLY A 142 8.79 -16.26 -6.02
CA GLY A 142 8.32 -16.21 -4.64
C GLY A 142 6.83 -16.57 -4.53
N TYR A 143 6.15 -15.95 -3.57
CA TYR A 143 4.73 -16.17 -3.30
C TYR A 143 3.91 -15.01 -3.88
N THR A 144 2.73 -15.31 -4.42
CA THR A 144 1.76 -14.32 -4.90
C THR A 144 0.33 -14.76 -4.57
N LEU A 145 -0.62 -13.83 -4.56
CA LEU A 145 -2.04 -14.15 -4.40
C LEU A 145 -2.60 -14.75 -5.69
N THR A 146 -3.35 -15.84 -5.53
CA THR A 146 -4.22 -16.41 -6.56
C THR A 146 -5.42 -15.48 -6.81
N GLU A 147 -6.32 -15.85 -7.73
CA GLU A 147 -7.58 -15.13 -7.93
C GLU A 147 -8.42 -15.06 -6.64
N SER A 148 -8.63 -16.19 -5.96
CA SER A 148 -9.37 -16.22 -4.69
C SER A 148 -8.64 -15.48 -3.57
N GLY A 149 -7.29 -15.51 -3.56
CA GLY A 149 -6.51 -14.74 -2.61
C GLY A 149 -6.63 -13.23 -2.79
N ARG A 150 -6.81 -12.75 -4.03
CA ARG A 150 -7.06 -11.33 -4.31
C ARG A 150 -8.42 -10.87 -3.79
N GLU A 151 -9.42 -11.74 -3.75
CA GLU A 151 -10.72 -11.43 -3.15
C GLU A 151 -10.64 -11.19 -1.62
N PHE A 152 -9.56 -11.60 -0.96
CA PHE A 152 -9.34 -11.29 0.47
C PHE A 152 -8.84 -9.86 0.70
N ILE A 153 -8.25 -9.20 -0.31
CA ILE A 153 -7.74 -7.83 -0.20
C ILE A 153 -8.79 -6.86 0.35
N PRO A 154 -10.01 -6.76 -0.22
CA PRO A 154 -11.03 -5.85 0.32
C PRO A 154 -11.44 -6.17 1.77
N LEU A 155 -11.35 -7.43 2.20
CA LEU A 155 -11.60 -7.81 3.61
C LEU A 155 -10.48 -7.30 4.53
N VAL A 156 -9.22 -7.41 4.10
CA VAL A 156 -8.06 -6.87 4.83
C VAL A 156 -8.13 -5.35 4.91
N GLU A 157 -8.53 -4.67 3.82
CA GLU A 157 -8.72 -3.22 3.80
C GLU A 157 -9.85 -2.76 4.73
N ALA A 158 -10.97 -3.48 4.74
CA ALA A 158 -12.08 -3.22 5.66
C ALA A 158 -11.65 -3.41 7.12
N LEU A 159 -10.90 -4.47 7.42
CA LEU A 159 -10.32 -4.71 8.74
C LEU A 159 -9.37 -3.58 9.15
N GLY A 160 -8.49 -3.16 8.24
CA GLY A 160 -7.57 -2.04 8.45
C GLY A 160 -8.32 -0.74 8.72
N THR A 161 -9.36 -0.44 7.93
CA THR A 161 -10.21 0.75 8.10
C THR A 161 -10.90 0.75 9.46
N TRP A 162 -11.46 -0.39 9.86
CA TRP A 162 -12.06 -0.53 11.18
C TRP A 162 -11.02 -0.35 12.29
N GLY A 163 -9.82 -0.94 12.14
CA GLY A 163 -8.71 -0.78 13.08
C GLY A 163 -8.26 0.69 13.22
N GLN A 164 -8.07 1.40 12.10
CA GLN A 164 -7.72 2.82 12.13
C GLN A 164 -8.79 3.64 12.88
N ARG A 165 -10.08 3.32 12.70
CA ARG A 165 -11.16 4.04 13.35
C ARG A 165 -11.29 3.75 14.85
N TRP A 166 -11.10 2.49 15.26
CA TRP A 166 -11.54 2.01 16.58
C TRP A 166 -10.44 1.50 17.49
N THR A 167 -9.23 1.25 16.98
CA THR A 167 -8.12 0.69 17.77
C THR A 167 -6.93 1.64 17.87
N ARG A 168 -6.93 2.77 17.15
CA ARG A 168 -5.89 3.79 17.28
C ARG A 168 -5.77 4.26 18.73
N ARG A 169 -4.53 4.24 19.21
CA ARG A 169 -4.10 4.67 20.53
C ARG A 169 -2.64 5.10 20.43
N GLU A 170 -2.15 5.73 21.49
CA GLU A 170 -0.73 5.96 21.67
C GLU A 170 0.04 4.64 21.55
N LEU A 171 1.13 4.68 20.78
CA LEU A 171 2.01 3.53 20.56
C LEU A 171 2.74 3.20 21.85
N LYS A 172 2.71 1.93 22.25
CA LYS A 172 3.62 1.46 23.30
C LYS A 172 5.01 1.29 22.71
N GLU A 173 6.03 1.33 23.57
CA GLU A 173 7.44 1.18 23.17
C GLU A 173 7.68 -0.05 22.27
N HIS A 174 7.10 -1.21 22.60
CA HIS A 174 7.26 -2.43 21.79
C HIS A 174 6.50 -2.43 20.45
N GLU A 175 5.68 -1.41 20.18
CA GLU A 175 4.99 -1.20 18.90
C GLU A 175 5.77 -0.24 17.98
N ILE A 176 6.80 0.44 18.51
CA ILE A 176 7.69 1.32 17.78
C ILE A 176 8.84 0.47 17.24
N ASP A 177 8.66 -0.07 16.04
CA ASP A 177 9.58 -1.02 15.42
C ASP A 177 10.19 -0.43 14.14
N LEU A 178 11.51 -0.23 14.16
CA LEU A 178 12.28 0.29 13.03
C LEU A 178 12.16 -0.59 11.78
N GLY A 179 12.22 -1.92 11.96
CA GLY A 179 12.17 -2.86 10.85
C GLY A 179 10.83 -2.80 10.11
N LEU A 180 9.73 -2.63 10.85
CA LEU A 180 8.39 -2.45 10.29
C LEU A 180 8.22 -1.09 9.62
N LEU A 181 8.77 -0.01 10.18
CA LEU A 181 8.78 1.30 9.50
C LEU A 181 9.48 1.21 8.15
N VAL A 182 10.72 0.69 8.14
CA VAL A 182 11.53 0.57 6.93
C VAL A 182 10.86 -0.34 5.91
N TRP A 183 10.32 -1.49 6.34
CA TRP A 183 9.53 -2.37 5.49
C TRP A 183 8.31 -1.66 4.89
N SER A 184 7.59 -0.87 5.70
CA SER A 184 6.43 -0.12 5.23
C SER A 184 6.82 0.89 4.16
N LEU A 185 7.89 1.67 4.36
CA LEU A 185 8.37 2.65 3.39
C LEU A 185 8.82 1.98 2.08
N GLU A 186 9.62 0.92 2.17
CA GLU A 186 10.09 0.15 1.00
C GLU A 186 8.91 -0.44 0.20
N SER A 187 7.90 -0.97 0.90
CA SER A 187 6.78 -1.69 0.25
C SER A 187 5.66 -0.80 -0.27
N SER A 188 5.56 0.44 0.22
CA SER A 188 4.42 1.32 -0.07
C SER A 188 4.76 2.56 -0.89
N THR A 189 6.01 3.01 -0.92
CA THR A 189 6.39 4.25 -1.63
C THR A 189 6.08 4.19 -3.12
N ASP A 190 5.78 5.36 -3.72
CA ASP A 190 5.61 5.52 -5.17
C ASP A 190 6.96 5.88 -5.81
N PRO A 191 7.69 4.92 -6.41
CA PRO A 191 8.98 5.20 -7.04
C PRO A 191 8.87 6.08 -8.29
N ASN A 192 7.67 6.26 -8.85
CA ASN A 192 7.44 7.14 -10.00
C ASN A 192 7.11 8.57 -9.58
N ALA A 193 7.07 8.87 -8.27
CA ALA A 193 6.78 10.19 -7.75
C ALA A 193 7.76 11.27 -8.24
N PHE A 194 8.94 10.88 -8.71
CA PHE A 194 9.97 11.80 -9.22
C PHE A 194 10.06 11.84 -10.76
N GLY A 195 9.13 11.16 -11.45
CA GLY A 195 9.16 11.02 -12.90
C GLY A 195 10.34 10.16 -13.37
N ALA A 196 10.99 10.56 -14.46
CA ALA A 196 12.12 9.81 -15.03
C ALA A 196 13.46 10.04 -14.31
N ARG A 197 13.52 11.01 -13.38
CA ARG A 197 14.76 11.39 -12.69
C ARG A 197 15.08 10.37 -11.58
N PRO A 198 16.33 9.89 -11.48
CA PRO A 198 16.79 9.26 -10.25
C PRO A 198 16.60 10.22 -9.08
N CYS A 199 16.11 9.72 -7.96
CA CYS A 199 16.02 10.48 -6.72
C CYS A 199 16.58 9.64 -5.58
N LEU A 200 17.71 10.07 -5.02
CA LEU A 200 18.27 9.51 -3.80
C LEU A 200 17.73 10.28 -2.60
N ILE A 201 17.05 9.57 -1.71
CA ILE A 201 16.51 10.13 -0.47
C ILE A 201 17.31 9.57 0.69
N ARG A 202 17.76 10.43 1.61
CA ARG A 202 18.34 10.02 2.89
C ARG A 202 17.36 10.31 4.02
N LEU A 203 16.96 9.29 4.75
CA LEU A 203 16.21 9.38 5.99
C LEU A 203 17.17 9.27 7.17
N GLU A 204 17.16 10.28 8.03
CA GLU A 204 17.79 10.28 9.34
C GLU A 204 16.74 10.08 10.43
N LEU A 205 16.96 9.06 11.26
CA LEU A 205 16.21 8.80 12.48
C LEU A 205 17.05 9.24 13.68
N THR A 206 16.78 10.44 14.18
CA THR A 206 17.67 11.17 15.11
C THR A 206 17.81 10.52 16.49
N ASP A 207 16.85 9.68 16.86
CA ASP A 207 16.78 8.94 18.12
C ASP A 207 17.37 7.51 18.02
N GLN A 208 17.89 7.12 16.86
CA GLN A 208 18.49 5.80 16.65
C GLN A 208 20.01 5.83 16.80
N THR A 209 20.59 4.67 17.12
CA THR A 209 22.05 4.46 17.16
C THR A 209 22.68 4.70 15.79
N ASP A 210 23.96 5.08 15.73
CA ASP A 210 24.64 5.42 14.46
C ASP A 210 24.54 4.34 13.38
N THR A 211 24.51 3.05 13.75
CA THR A 211 24.36 1.92 12.82
C THR A 211 22.95 1.76 12.24
N LYS A 212 21.96 2.48 12.78
CA LYS A 212 20.53 2.41 12.43
C LYS A 212 19.93 3.79 12.12
N ARG A 213 20.73 4.83 12.22
CA ARG A 213 20.34 6.24 12.10
C ARG A 213 19.98 6.60 10.67
N PHE A 214 20.78 6.15 9.70
CA PHE A 214 20.65 6.56 8.30
C PHE A 214 20.12 5.44 7.42
N TRP A 215 19.20 5.79 6.54
CA TRP A 215 18.60 4.90 5.54
C TRP A 215 18.49 5.62 4.21
N TRP A 216 18.79 4.93 3.12
CA TRP A 216 18.75 5.52 1.78
C TRP A 216 17.72 4.81 0.90
N PHE A 217 16.95 5.61 0.17
CA PHE A 217 15.95 5.11 -0.79
C PHE A 217 16.29 5.66 -2.16
N LEU A 218 16.77 4.78 -3.04
CA LEU A 218 17.06 5.11 -4.43
C LEU A 218 15.84 4.85 -5.28
N ASN A 219 15.23 5.91 -5.80
CA ASN A 219 14.07 5.82 -6.67
C ASN A 219 14.53 5.98 -8.12
N HIS A 220 14.44 4.91 -8.91
CA HIS A 220 14.85 4.92 -10.31
C HIS A 220 14.11 3.86 -11.14
N LYS A 221 13.72 4.21 -12.38
CA LYS A 221 13.05 3.30 -13.33
C LYS A 221 11.80 2.62 -12.73
N GLY A 222 11.02 3.36 -11.95
CA GLY A 222 9.80 2.85 -11.31
C GLY A 222 10.05 1.82 -10.21
N ARG A 223 11.25 1.82 -9.62
CA ARG A 223 11.60 1.01 -8.44
C ARG A 223 12.16 1.90 -7.33
N CYS A 224 11.88 1.51 -6.10
CA CYS A 224 12.47 2.08 -4.88
C CYS A 224 13.38 1.01 -4.30
N GLU A 225 14.69 1.25 -4.29
CA GLU A 225 15.69 0.35 -3.75
C GLU A 225 16.14 0.89 -2.39
N LEU A 226 16.00 0.08 -1.34
CA LEU A 226 16.46 0.40 0.01
C LEU A 226 17.94 0.04 0.16
N CYS A 227 18.76 1.02 0.51
CA CYS A 227 20.17 0.85 0.82
C CYS A 227 20.39 1.10 2.33
N VAL A 228 21.01 0.12 2.99
CA VAL A 228 21.37 0.19 4.42
C VAL A 228 22.68 0.95 4.63
N GLU A 229 23.56 0.91 3.61
CA GLU A 229 24.78 1.69 3.54
C GLU A 229 24.61 2.82 2.53
N ASP A 230 25.42 3.87 2.66
CA ASP A 230 25.42 4.99 1.73
C ASP A 230 25.81 4.50 0.33
N PRO A 231 24.90 4.56 -0.67
CA PRO A 231 25.20 4.12 -2.03
C PRO A 231 26.14 5.10 -2.76
N GLY A 232 26.46 6.25 -2.15
CA GLY A 232 27.16 7.36 -2.79
C GLY A 232 26.27 8.15 -3.74
N GLY A 233 26.81 9.26 -4.25
CA GLY A 233 26.11 10.18 -5.14
C GLY A 233 25.39 11.32 -4.41
N ASP A 234 24.75 12.18 -5.19
CA ASP A 234 24.08 13.38 -4.66
C ASP A 234 22.71 13.02 -4.10
N VAL A 235 22.52 13.25 -2.79
CA VAL A 235 21.21 13.11 -2.15
C VAL A 235 20.34 14.30 -2.56
N ASN A 236 19.18 14.00 -3.15
CA ASN A 236 18.24 15.01 -3.65
C ASN A 236 17.25 15.46 -2.58
N LEU A 237 17.00 14.61 -1.58
CA LEU A 237 16.04 14.85 -0.50
C LEU A 237 16.56 14.27 0.81
N TYR A 238 16.68 15.13 1.81
CA TYR A 238 17.02 14.81 3.19
C TYR A 238 15.77 14.90 4.04
N LEU A 239 15.48 13.82 4.76
CA LEU A 239 14.40 13.72 5.73
C LEU A 239 15.02 13.50 7.11
N SER A 240 14.61 14.25 8.12
CA SER A 240 15.08 14.06 9.50
C SER A 240 13.90 14.11 10.47
N CYS A 241 13.77 13.09 11.31
CA CYS A 241 12.72 12.98 12.33
C CYS A 241 13.09 11.91 13.36
N THR A 242 12.29 11.73 14.40
CA THR A 242 12.40 10.57 15.30
C THR A 242 11.73 9.34 14.68
N LEU A 243 12.11 8.13 15.10
CA LEU A 243 11.43 6.90 14.71
C LEU A 243 9.92 6.92 15.04
N PRO A 244 9.48 7.34 16.25
CA PRO A 244 8.06 7.51 16.54
C PRO A 244 7.34 8.47 15.58
N ASP A 245 7.92 9.63 15.28
CA ASP A 245 7.31 10.61 14.37
C ASP A 245 7.14 10.06 12.96
N ALA A 246 8.16 9.36 12.43
CA ALA A 246 8.06 8.67 11.14
C ALA A 246 6.91 7.65 11.13
N ILE A 247 6.75 6.88 12.21
CA ILE A 247 5.64 5.92 12.32
C ILE A 247 4.29 6.64 12.40
N TYR A 248 4.17 7.72 13.18
CA TYR A 248 2.93 8.51 13.24
C TYR A 248 2.56 9.11 11.88
N ILE A 249 3.53 9.52 11.07
CA ILE A 249 3.29 10.00 9.70
C ILE A 249 2.78 8.85 8.82
N VAL A 250 3.48 7.72 8.80
CA VAL A 250 3.13 6.57 7.93
C VAL A 250 1.80 5.93 8.34
N ARG A 251 1.50 5.87 9.64
CA ARG A 251 0.24 5.35 10.19
C ARG A 251 -0.94 6.30 9.92
N GLY A 252 -0.66 7.59 9.66
CA GLY A 252 -1.64 8.62 9.32
C GLY A 252 -2.24 9.33 10.53
N ASP A 253 -1.46 9.48 11.60
CA ASP A 253 -1.83 10.25 12.81
C ASP A 253 -1.55 11.73 12.64
N ILE A 254 -0.43 12.04 11.98
CA ILE A 254 -0.05 13.40 11.60
C ILE A 254 0.22 13.42 10.09
N THR A 255 -0.26 14.46 9.41
CA THR A 255 0.03 14.62 7.98
C THR A 255 1.50 15.04 7.80
N PRO A 256 2.14 14.73 6.66
CA PRO A 256 3.51 15.21 6.39
C PRO A 256 3.63 16.73 6.53
N SER A 257 2.64 17.48 6.03
CA SER A 257 2.62 18.95 6.14
C SER A 257 2.55 19.41 7.60
N ALA A 258 1.66 18.83 8.41
CA ALA A 258 1.55 19.17 9.82
C ALA A 258 2.82 18.80 10.61
N ALA A 259 3.48 17.69 10.26
CA ALA A 259 4.74 17.30 10.89
C ALA A 259 5.89 18.28 10.56
N ILE A 260 5.90 18.83 9.34
CA ILE A 260 6.86 19.88 8.94
C ILE A 260 6.55 21.18 9.68
N GLU A 261 5.30 21.61 9.70
CA GLU A 261 4.86 22.83 10.38
C GLU A 261 5.13 22.78 11.90
N SER A 262 5.03 21.60 12.51
CA SER A 262 5.30 21.39 13.93
C SER A 262 6.75 20.97 14.24
N GLU A 263 7.68 21.08 13.28
CA GLU A 263 9.10 20.75 13.43
C GLU A 263 9.39 19.30 13.86
N ARG A 264 8.46 18.37 13.62
CA ARG A 264 8.63 16.92 13.87
C ARG A 264 9.25 16.19 12.69
N LEU A 265 9.19 16.80 11.51
CA LEU A 265 9.82 16.31 10.29
C LEU A 265 10.51 17.47 9.57
N GLU A 266 11.82 17.38 9.43
CA GLU A 266 12.59 18.28 8.58
C GLU A 266 12.70 17.69 7.17
N VAL A 267 12.48 18.53 6.15
CA VAL A 267 12.54 18.15 4.73
C VAL A 267 13.37 19.18 3.97
N ILE A 268 14.61 18.81 3.64
CA ILE A 268 15.57 19.66 2.92
C ILE A 268 15.94 18.98 1.60
N GLY A 269 16.20 19.76 0.55
CA GLY A 269 16.69 19.24 -0.71
C GLY A 269 16.16 20.01 -1.91
N ASP A 270 16.31 19.39 -3.08
CA ASP A 270 15.89 19.98 -4.35
C ASP A 270 14.40 20.31 -4.34
N GLU A 271 14.03 21.45 -4.90
CA GLU A 271 12.63 21.91 -4.95
C GLU A 271 11.70 20.87 -5.59
N TRP A 272 12.15 20.25 -6.69
CA TRP A 272 11.37 19.23 -7.39
C TRP A 272 11.18 17.97 -6.52
N ALA A 273 12.18 17.57 -5.73
CA ALA A 273 12.09 16.40 -4.85
C ALA A 273 11.18 16.69 -3.65
N ARG A 274 11.33 17.86 -3.03
CA ARG A 274 10.47 18.33 -1.92
C ARG A 274 9.00 18.41 -2.35
N SER A 275 8.72 18.94 -3.54
CA SER A 275 7.35 19.03 -4.06
C SER A 275 6.70 17.66 -4.32
N ALA A 276 7.51 16.63 -4.58
CA ALA A 276 7.06 15.26 -4.85
C ALA A 276 7.01 14.37 -3.60
N PHE A 277 7.61 14.80 -2.47
CA PHE A 277 7.78 14.02 -1.24
C PHE A 277 6.47 13.39 -0.73
N SER A 278 5.40 14.18 -0.59
CA SER A 278 4.13 13.66 -0.08
C SER A 278 3.49 12.62 -1.00
N ARG A 279 3.74 12.71 -2.32
CA ARG A 279 3.33 11.68 -3.27
C ARG A 279 4.21 10.44 -3.16
N TRP A 280 5.52 10.62 -3.00
CA TRP A 280 6.47 9.52 -2.84
C TRP A 280 6.14 8.64 -1.63
N LEU A 281 5.78 9.24 -0.48
CA LEU A 281 5.32 8.47 0.68
C LEU A 281 4.13 7.57 0.39
N ASN A 282 3.32 7.92 -0.62
CA ASN A 282 2.17 7.15 -1.10
C ASN A 282 1.26 6.65 0.04
N LEU A 283 0.97 7.55 0.98
CA LEU A 283 0.14 7.27 2.13
C LEU A 283 -1.25 6.82 1.67
N GLY A 284 -1.53 5.52 1.82
CA GLY A 284 -2.72 4.87 1.31
C GLY A 284 -4.03 5.37 1.96
N PRO A 285 -5.20 4.93 1.47
CA PRO A 285 -6.51 5.40 1.92
C PRO A 285 -6.75 5.22 3.43
N LEU A 286 -6.09 4.24 4.06
CA LEU A 286 -6.16 4.01 5.50
C LEU A 286 -5.69 5.21 6.34
N THR A 287 -4.76 6.01 5.84
CA THR A 287 -4.27 7.21 6.55
C THR A 287 -5.32 8.31 6.63
N LYS A 288 -6.34 8.29 5.76
CA LYS A 288 -7.44 9.26 5.72
C LYS A 288 -8.58 8.89 6.67
N VAL A 289 -8.51 7.72 7.30
CA VAL A 289 -9.54 7.25 8.24
C VAL A 289 -9.27 7.87 9.60
N ALA A 290 -10.16 8.78 10.02
CA ALA A 290 -10.08 9.39 11.35
C ALA A 290 -10.32 8.35 12.45
N SER A 291 -9.51 8.45 13.51
CA SER A 291 -9.75 7.76 14.78
C SER A 291 -10.99 8.34 15.46
N LEU A 292 -11.82 7.48 16.04
CA LEU A 292 -12.91 7.90 16.94
C LEU A 292 -12.51 7.81 18.42
N ARG A 293 -11.24 7.48 18.71
CA ARG A 293 -10.70 7.46 20.07
C ARG A 293 -9.95 8.72 20.44
N ASP A 294 -9.40 9.45 19.46
CA ASP A 294 -8.53 10.61 19.72
C ASP A 294 -9.30 11.83 20.29
N GLY A 295 -10.63 11.73 20.43
CA GLY A 295 -11.50 12.73 21.06
C GLY A 295 -12.25 12.24 22.30
N LYS A 296 -11.85 11.10 22.89
CA LYS A 296 -12.36 10.59 24.18
C LYS A 296 -11.24 10.55 25.20
#